data_AF-A0A180EXY1-F1
#
_entry.id   AF-A0A180EXY1-F1
#
_cell.length_a   1.000
_cell.length_b   1.000
_cell.length_c   1.000
_cell.angle_alpha   90.00
_cell.angle_beta   90.00
_cell.angle_gamma   90.00
#
_symmetry.space_group_name_H-M   'P 1'
#
loop_
_entity.id
_entity.type
_entity.pdbx_description
1 polymer ?
#
loop_
_entity_poly.entity_id
_entity_poly.type
_entity_poly.pdbx_seq_one_letter_code
_entity_poly.pdbx_strand_id
1 'polypeptide(L)' 'MVHPLDKFACCPVCGMNTFVERNEKAKHCVSCGFVYYSIVKLI' A
#
# COMPACT_ATOMS: atom_id res chain seq x y z
N MET A 1 -1.97 -9.00 14.48
CA MET A 1 -2.13 -9.52 13.10
C MET A 1 -1.37 -8.59 12.17
N VAL A 2 -0.44 -9.10 11.38
CA VAL A 2 0.29 -8.30 10.37
C VAL A 2 -0.66 -8.10 9.20
N HIS A 3 -1.15 -6.87 8.98
CA HIS A 3 -1.99 -6.61 7.83
C HIS A 3 -1.15 -6.81 6.56
N PRO A 4 -1.67 -7.39 5.46
CA PRO A 4 -0.92 -7.55 4.22
C PRO A 4 -0.33 -6.23 3.69
N LEU A 5 -1.00 -5.11 4.00
CA LEU A 5 -0.51 -3.77 3.66
C LEU A 5 0.71 -3.33 4.48
N ASP A 6 0.97 -3.92 5.65
CA ASP A 6 2.13 -3.60 6.49
C ASP A 6 3.43 -4.22 5.98
N LYS A 7 3.35 -5.14 5.01
CA LYS A 7 4.54 -5.71 4.34
C LYS A 7 5.20 -4.73 3.38
N PHE A 8 4.52 -3.66 2.98
CA PHE A 8 5.05 -2.69 2.02
C PHE A 8 5.64 -1.47 2.75
N ALA A 9 6.94 -1.52 3.05
CA ALA A 9 7.68 -0.38 3.62
C ALA A 9 7.96 0.72 2.57
N CYS A 10 8.06 0.35 1.29
CA CYS A 10 8.34 1.27 0.19
C CYS A 10 7.37 1.05 -0.97
N CYS A 11 7.23 2.07 -1.81
CA CYS A 11 6.46 2.00 -3.04
C CYS A 11 7.12 1.02 -4.04
N PRO A 12 6.41 0.01 -4.56
CA PRO A 12 6.98 -0.95 -5.51
C PRO A 12 7.26 -0.34 -6.90
N VAL A 13 6.74 0.87 -7.18
CA VAL A 13 6.91 1.54 -8.48
C VAL A 13 8.12 2.47 -8.47
N CYS A 14 8.31 3.27 -7.42
CA CYS A 14 9.36 4.29 -7.37
C CYS A 14 10.40 4.08 -6.24
N GLY A 15 10.23 3.09 -5.37
CA GLY A 15 11.15 2.80 -4.27
C GLY A 15 11.09 3.78 -3.09
N MET A 16 10.33 4.87 -3.19
CA MET A 16 10.17 5.85 -2.11
C MET A 16 9.41 5.24 -0.92
N ASN A 17 9.83 5.60 0.30
CA ASN A 17 9.19 5.22 1.55
C ASN A 17 7.93 6.05 1.88
N THR A 18 7.37 6.75 0.88
CA THR A 18 6.18 7.59 0.98
C THR A 18 4.89 6.82 0.66
N PHE A 19 4.85 5.52 0.98
CA PHE A 19 3.72 4.64 0.70
C PHE A 19 2.77 4.59 1.91
N VAL A 20 1.75 5.44 1.89
CA VAL A 20 0.90 5.74 3.05
C VAL A 20 -0.50 5.16 2.88
N GLU A 21 -1.22 4.98 3.99
CA GLU A 21 -2.63 4.58 3.98
C GLU A 21 -3.50 5.63 3.29
N ARG A 22 -4.40 5.16 2.41
CA ARG A 22 -5.42 5.98 1.78
C ARG A 22 -6.80 5.72 2.39
N ASN A 23 -7.11 4.45 2.64
CA ASN A 23 -8.30 3.98 3.34
C ASN A 23 -8.09 2.55 3.83
N GLU A 24 -9.10 1.99 4.51
CA GLU A 24 -9.09 0.62 5.08
C GLU A 24 -8.75 -0.49 4.07
N LYS A 25 -8.86 -0.22 2.77
CA LYS A 25 -8.59 -1.19 1.69
C LYS A 25 -7.46 -0.77 0.75
N ALA A 26 -6.79 0.36 0.99
CA ALA A 26 -5.83 0.89 0.03
C ALA A 26 -4.68 1.69 0.66
N LYS A 27 -3.50 1.55 0.06
CA LYS A 27 -2.33 2.43 0.29
C LYS A 27 -1.99 3.16 -1.02
N HIS A 28 -1.38 4.33 -0.92
CA HIS A 28 -0.92 5.09 -2.07
C HIS A 28 0.44 5.73 -1.84
N CYS A 29 1.17 5.97 -2.93
CA CYS A 29 2.45 6.67 -2.91
C CYS A 29 2.23 8.16 -3.16
N VAL A 30 2.68 9.00 -2.23
CA VAL A 30 2.59 10.46 -2.39
C VAL A 30 3.54 10.97 -3.49
N SER A 31 4.69 10.32 -3.67
CA SER A 31 5.71 10.76 -4.65
C SER A 31 5.38 10.45 -6.11
N CYS A 32 4.76 9.30 -6.39
CA CYS A 32 4.47 8.89 -7.79
C CYS A 32 2.99 8.71 -8.10
N GLY A 33 2.10 8.86 -7.11
CA GLY A 33 0.65 8.72 -7.30
C GLY A 33 0.16 7.27 -7.44
N PHE A 34 1.03 6.26 -7.33
CA PHE A 34 0.63 4.85 -7.41
C PHE A 34 -0.33 4.47 -6.29
N VAL A 35 -1.41 3.75 -6.61
CA VAL A 35 -2.42 3.29 -5.63
C VAL A 35 -2.50 1.76 -5.65
N TYR A 36 -2.34 1.13 -4.48
CA TYR A 36 -2.53 -0.30 -4.28
C TYR A 36 -3.82 -0.56 -3.52
N TYR A 37 -4.68 -1.40 -4.11
CA TYR A 37 -5.91 -1.85 -3.49
C TYR A 37 -5.76 -3.29 -2.98
N SER A 38 -5.91 -3.47 -1.68
CA SER A 38 -6.01 -4.78 -1.05
C SER A 38 -7.44 -5.30 -1.20
N ILE A 39 -7.64 -6.17 -2.19
CA ILE A 39 -8.81 -7.05 -2.24
C ILE A 39 -8.48 -8.29 -1.42
N VAL A 40 -8.75 -8.23 -0.11
CA VAL A 40 -8.72 -9.42 0.74
C VAL A 40 -9.77 -10.40 0.19
N LYS A 41 -9.34 -11.41 -0.56
CA LYS A 41 -10.14 -12.62 -0.76
C LYS A 41 -10.12 -13.33 0.58
N LEU A 42 -11.20 -13.18 1.35
CA LEU A 42 -11.56 -14.14 2.39
C LEU A 42 -11.75 -15.49 1.68
N ILE A 43 -10.71 -16.30 1.66
CA ILE A 43 -10.74 -17.73 1.31
C ILE A 43 -10.11 -18.49 2.46
#